data_AF-A0A918FLN5-F1
#
_entry.id   AF-A0A918FLN5-F1
#
_cell.length_a   1.000
_cell.length_b   1.000
_cell.length_c   1.000
_cell.angle_alpha   90.00
_cell.angle_beta   90.00
_cell.angle_gamma   90.00
#
_symmetry.space_group_name_H-M   'P 1'
#
loop_
_entity.id
_entity.type
_entity.pdbx_description
1 polymer ?
#
loop_
_entity_poly.entity_id
_entity_poly.type
_entity_poly.pdbx_seq_one_letter_code
_entity_poly.pdbx_strand_id
1 'polypeptide(L)'
;MQASALGQDDATATERPPDGRDSMRAMPFPHPDGDYTITAMYSVTDDAWYLELDLVAGPRNLVTAIVPDEDPAREPTVCFSPLEQRLDIPYEVMRWFMDCVGEEIRTSRAWMRLRPELVEVIHQLRQEYLGAIDDDDFAHVLVEIRAAVPEADLLTVLAAAFGRKPDGTAVEHPEALRPADDQGDRA
;
A
#
# COMPACT_ATOMS: atom_id res chain seq x y z
N MET A 1 61.40 9.41 20.31
CA MET A 1 60.49 8.24 20.41
C MET A 1 59.22 8.76 21.06
N GLN A 2 58.16 8.92 20.28
CA GLN A 2 56.93 8.10 20.31
C GLN A 2 56.05 8.40 21.54
N ALA A 3 54.72 8.50 21.52
CA ALA A 3 53.66 8.64 20.53
C ALA A 3 52.34 8.77 21.36
N SER A 4 51.34 9.52 20.87
CA SER A 4 49.89 9.36 21.14
C SER A 4 49.37 9.59 22.58
N ALA A 5 48.16 10.09 22.89
CA ALA A 5 46.85 10.19 22.21
C ALA A 5 46.09 11.43 22.78
N LEU A 6 45.35 12.25 21.99
CA LEU A 6 43.92 12.09 21.63
C LEU A 6 43.09 11.67 22.87
N GLY A 7 42.20 12.48 23.46
CA GLY A 7 41.15 13.28 22.83
C GLY A 7 39.98 12.37 22.45
N GLN A 8 38.91 12.34 23.25
CA GLN A 8 37.50 12.22 22.81
C GLN A 8 36.54 12.00 24.00
N ASP A 9 35.74 13.05 24.22
CA ASP A 9 34.36 13.12 24.68
C ASP A 9 33.62 11.78 24.89
N ASP A 10 33.35 11.46 26.15
CA ASP A 10 32.32 10.50 26.56
C ASP A 10 31.03 11.29 26.80
N ALA A 11 30.39 11.70 25.70
CA ALA A 11 29.03 12.20 25.72
C ALA A 11 28.10 10.99 25.59
N THR A 12 27.51 10.62 26.71
CA THR A 12 26.43 9.64 26.86
C THR A 12 25.46 9.71 25.69
N ALA A 13 25.47 8.67 24.87
CA ALA A 13 24.43 8.40 23.88
C ALA A 13 23.12 8.15 24.65
N THR A 14 22.32 9.21 24.78
CA THR A 14 20.91 9.11 25.12
C THR A 14 20.26 8.33 23.98
N GLU A 15 20.06 7.03 24.21
CA GLU A 15 19.18 6.17 23.45
C GLU A 15 17.82 6.89 23.36
N ARG A 16 17.57 7.53 22.21
CA ARG A 16 16.25 8.07 21.90
C ARG A 16 15.32 6.86 21.83
N PRO A 17 14.22 6.82 22.60
CA PRO A 17 13.23 5.78 22.44
C PRO A 17 12.72 5.81 20.99
N PRO A 18 12.38 4.65 20.39
CA PRO A 18 11.76 4.62 19.08
C PRO A 18 10.52 5.52 19.12
N ASP A 19 10.54 6.54 18.28
CA ASP A 19 9.43 7.48 18.09
C ASP A 19 8.17 6.67 17.85
N GLY A 20 7.14 6.96 18.65
CA GLY A 20 5.87 6.26 18.66
C GLY A 20 5.09 6.53 17.37
N ARG A 21 5.52 5.90 16.27
CA ARG A 21 4.64 5.66 15.15
C ARG A 21 3.60 4.67 15.67
N ASP A 22 2.43 5.20 15.98
CA ASP A 22 1.17 4.46 15.99
C ASP A 22 1.24 3.38 14.89
N SER A 23 0.93 2.14 15.26
CA SER A 23 1.12 0.92 14.47
C SER A 23 0.67 1.07 13.01
N MET A 24 1.58 1.56 12.18
CA MET A 24 1.37 1.86 10.77
C MET A 24 1.66 0.60 9.98
N ARG A 25 0.62 -0.16 9.64
CA ARG A 25 0.76 -1.43 8.90
C ARG A 25 1.03 -1.11 7.42
N ALA A 26 2.32 -1.08 7.06
CA ALA A 26 2.79 -0.93 5.70
C ALA A 26 2.62 -2.24 4.91
N MET A 27 2.04 -2.19 3.71
CA MET A 27 1.85 -3.35 2.84
C MET A 27 2.84 -3.33 1.67
N PRO A 28 3.85 -4.21 1.66
CA PRO A 28 4.81 -4.27 0.57
C PRO A 28 4.28 -5.12 -0.61
N PHE A 29 4.37 -4.58 -1.81
CA PHE A 29 4.16 -5.26 -3.09
C PHE A 29 5.49 -5.32 -3.83
N PRO A 30 6.20 -6.46 -3.84
CA PRO A 30 7.46 -6.57 -4.56
C PRO A 30 7.21 -6.59 -6.08
N HIS A 31 8.05 -5.88 -6.83
CA HIS A 31 8.11 -6.01 -8.28
C HIS A 31 8.57 -7.44 -8.65
N PRO A 32 8.09 -8.05 -9.74
CA PRO A 32 8.48 -9.40 -10.15
C PRO A 32 10.00 -9.62 -10.28
N ASP A 33 10.73 -8.58 -10.69
CA ASP A 33 12.20 -8.63 -10.83
C ASP A 33 12.95 -8.47 -9.50
N GLY A 34 12.25 -8.14 -8.40
CA GLY A 34 12.79 -8.11 -7.04
C GLY A 34 13.58 -6.85 -6.64
N ASP A 35 13.95 -6.00 -7.59
CA ASP A 35 14.75 -4.80 -7.30
C ASP A 35 13.92 -3.62 -6.76
N TYR A 36 12.61 -3.63 -7.00
CA TYR A 36 11.69 -2.57 -6.59
C TYR A 36 10.57 -3.11 -5.72
N THR A 37 10.07 -2.27 -4.81
CA THR A 37 8.92 -2.58 -3.97
C THR A 37 8.00 -1.38 -3.91
N ILE A 38 6.69 -1.59 -3.91
CA ILE A 38 5.71 -0.56 -3.55
C ILE A 38 5.30 -0.79 -2.12
N THR A 39 5.38 0.24 -1.29
CA THR A 39 4.85 0.22 0.07
C THR A 39 3.56 1.03 0.09
N ALA A 40 2.42 0.38 0.36
CA ALA A 40 1.16 1.09 0.60
C ALA A 40 0.95 1.36 2.09
N MET A 41 0.46 2.56 2.39
CA MET A 41 0.30 3.06 3.73
C MET A 41 -0.91 4.00 3.80
N TYR A 42 -1.77 3.81 4.79
CA TYR A 42 -2.90 4.71 5.01
C TYR A 42 -2.50 5.86 5.95
N SER A 43 -2.80 7.10 5.55
CA SER A 43 -2.65 8.29 6.39
C SER A 43 -4.01 8.74 6.88
N VAL A 44 -4.30 8.50 8.16
CA VAL A 44 -5.56 8.93 8.80
C VAL A 44 -5.69 10.46 8.79
N THR A 45 -4.58 11.18 8.93
CA THR A 45 -4.59 12.65 8.94
C THR A 45 -4.93 13.24 7.58
N ASP A 46 -4.46 12.60 6.51
CA ASP A 46 -4.70 13.08 5.15
C ASP A 46 -5.91 12.44 4.51
N ASP A 47 -6.48 11.39 5.14
CA ASP A 47 -7.59 10.64 4.59
C ASP A 47 -7.27 10.15 3.16
N ALA A 48 -6.14 9.45 3.07
CA ALA A 48 -5.55 9.03 1.81
C ALA A 48 -4.60 7.83 1.96
N TRP A 49 -4.56 7.04 0.89
CA TRP A 49 -3.53 6.04 0.66
C TRP A 49 -2.27 6.65 0.04
N TYR A 50 -1.13 6.33 0.64
CA TYR A 50 0.20 6.62 0.14
C TYR A 50 0.77 5.35 -0.46
N LEU A 51 1.11 5.39 -1.75
CA LEU A 51 1.84 4.32 -2.43
C LEU A 51 3.24 4.83 -2.73
N GLU A 52 4.24 4.27 -2.07
CA GLU A 52 5.63 4.68 -2.18
C GLU A 52 6.41 3.63 -2.98
N LEU A 53 7.06 4.05 -4.08
CA LEU A 53 7.96 3.22 -4.86
C LEU A 53 9.38 3.30 -4.29
N ASP A 54 9.92 2.15 -3.91
CA ASP A 54 11.24 1.98 -3.31
C ASP A 54 12.16 1.15 -4.20
N LEU A 55 13.47 1.44 -4.14
CA LEU A 55 14.52 0.53 -4.61
C LEU A 55 15.03 -0.29 -3.41
N VAL A 56 14.92 -1.61 -3.46
CA VAL A 56 15.12 -2.52 -2.31
C VAL A 56 16.48 -2.36 -1.65
N ALA A 57 17.54 -2.19 -2.45
CA ALA A 57 18.91 -2.02 -1.98
C ALA A 57 19.40 -0.56 -2.03
N GLY A 58 18.49 0.41 -2.16
CA GLY A 58 18.85 1.79 -2.50
C GLY A 58 17.97 2.86 -1.85
N PRO A 59 17.80 4.01 -2.52
CA PRO A 59 16.99 5.11 -2.01
C PRO A 59 15.52 4.70 -1.88
N ARG A 60 14.89 5.18 -0.81
CA ARG A 60 13.47 5.01 -0.54
C ARG A 60 12.67 6.18 -1.08
N ASN A 61 11.38 5.94 -1.27
CA ASN A 61 10.35 6.91 -1.65
C ASN A 61 10.70 7.62 -2.96
N LEU A 62 11.15 6.88 -3.97
CA LEU A 62 11.52 7.43 -5.29
C LEU A 62 10.37 8.21 -5.91
N VAL A 63 9.17 7.65 -5.79
CA VAL A 63 7.91 8.19 -6.26
C VAL A 63 6.87 7.91 -5.19
N THR A 64 6.03 8.89 -4.88
CA THR A 64 4.92 8.72 -3.96
C THR A 64 3.64 9.13 -4.67
N ALA A 65 2.66 8.24 -4.69
CA ALA A 65 1.31 8.56 -5.09
C ALA A 65 0.43 8.74 -3.85
N ILE A 66 -0.43 9.75 -3.86
CA ILE A 66 -1.39 10.04 -2.81
C ILE A 66 -2.78 9.89 -3.42
N VAL A 67 -3.55 8.92 -2.91
CA VAL A 67 -4.89 8.56 -3.39
C VAL A 67 -5.90 8.83 -2.26
N PRO A 68 -6.62 9.95 -2.30
CA PRO A 68 -7.74 10.21 -1.40
C PRO A 68 -8.82 9.14 -1.55
N ASP A 69 -9.34 8.54 -0.49
CA ASP A 69 -10.38 7.52 -0.59
C ASP A 69 -11.76 7.93 -0.07
N GLU A 70 -11.87 8.78 0.96
CA GLU A 70 -13.19 9.25 1.45
C GLU A 70 -13.73 10.50 0.73
N ASP A 71 -12.90 11.23 -0.04
CA ASP A 71 -13.35 12.32 -0.92
C ASP A 71 -13.13 11.98 -2.41
N PRO A 72 -14.18 11.56 -3.15
CA PRO A 72 -14.04 11.18 -4.54
C PRO A 72 -13.76 12.37 -5.49
N ALA A 73 -14.00 13.61 -5.05
CA ALA A 73 -13.75 14.81 -5.84
C ALA A 73 -12.29 15.27 -5.73
N ARG A 74 -11.55 14.84 -4.70
CA ARG A 74 -10.14 15.15 -4.53
C ARG A 74 -9.30 14.37 -5.54
N GLU A 75 -8.46 15.07 -6.30
CA GLU A 75 -7.64 14.46 -7.34
C GLU A 75 -6.46 13.68 -6.72
N PRO A 76 -6.21 12.43 -7.17
CA PRO A 76 -4.98 11.72 -6.85
C PRO A 76 -3.76 12.46 -7.39
N THR A 77 -2.66 12.42 -6.66
CA THR A 77 -1.42 13.12 -7.05
C THR A 77 -0.23 12.19 -7.02
N VAL A 78 0.79 12.50 -7.82
CA VAL A 78 2.07 11.76 -7.84
C VAL A 78 3.19 12.78 -7.69
N CYS A 79 4.05 12.57 -6.71
CA CYS A 79 5.25 13.35 -6.49
C CYS A 79 6.50 12.48 -6.65
N PHE A 80 7.57 13.10 -7.16
CA PHE A 80 8.87 12.47 -7.29
C PHE A 80 9.75 13.02 -6.19
N SER A 81 10.46 12.14 -5.48
CA SER A 81 11.38 12.60 -4.45
C SER A 81 12.47 13.47 -5.08
N PRO A 82 12.77 14.63 -4.48
CA PRO A 82 13.89 15.46 -4.90
C PRO A 82 15.18 14.78 -4.45
N LEU A 83 15.60 13.74 -5.17
CA LEU A 83 16.88 13.09 -4.95
C LEU A 83 18.01 14.04 -5.37
N GLU A 84 19.08 14.11 -4.58
CA GLU A 84 20.28 14.89 -4.95
C GLU A 84 20.92 14.39 -6.24
N GLN A 85 20.71 13.10 -6.55
CA GLN A 85 21.15 12.46 -7.79
C GLN A 85 19.93 12.02 -8.61
N ARG A 86 19.94 12.36 -9.90
CA ARG A 86 18.94 11.89 -10.85
C ARG A 86 19.00 10.36 -10.94
N LEU A 87 17.94 9.71 -10.49
CA LEU A 87 17.74 8.28 -10.66
C LEU A 87 16.81 8.06 -11.85
N ASP A 88 17.24 7.23 -12.80
CA ASP A 88 16.38 6.79 -13.90
C ASP A 88 15.58 5.56 -13.45
N ILE A 89 14.25 5.67 -13.46
CA ILE A 89 13.34 4.56 -13.15
C ILE A 89 12.99 3.87 -14.47
N PRO A 90 13.16 2.54 -14.59
CA PRO A 90 12.76 1.81 -15.79
C PRO A 90 11.29 2.02 -16.12
N TYR A 91 10.97 2.15 -17.40
CA TYR A 91 9.59 2.38 -17.85
C TYR A 91 8.63 1.30 -17.35
N GLU A 92 9.03 0.03 -17.39
CA GLU A 92 8.18 -1.09 -16.95
C GLU A 92 7.86 -1.02 -15.46
N VAL A 93 8.82 -0.59 -14.63
CA VAL A 93 8.61 -0.39 -13.19
C VAL A 93 7.66 0.77 -12.94
N MET A 94 7.85 1.89 -13.66
CA MET A 94 6.93 3.03 -13.57
C MET A 94 5.52 2.65 -14.04
N ARG A 95 5.40 1.88 -15.12
CA ARG A 95 4.10 1.39 -15.63
C ARG A 95 3.40 0.52 -14.59
N TRP A 96 4.11 -0.46 -14.03
CA TRP A 96 3.60 -1.29 -12.94
C TRP A 96 3.16 -0.45 -11.72
N PHE A 97 3.97 0.52 -11.30
CA PHE A 97 3.59 1.44 -10.22
C PHE A 97 2.29 2.19 -10.54
N MET A 98 2.18 2.75 -11.74
CA MET A 98 0.98 3.47 -12.16
C MET A 98 -0.25 2.56 -12.30
N ASP A 99 -0.06 1.28 -12.65
CA ASP A 99 -1.13 0.28 -12.66
C ASP A 99 -1.65 0.03 -11.23
N CYS A 100 -0.75 -0.14 -10.25
CA CYS A 100 -1.12 -0.25 -8.84
C CYS A 100 -1.86 1.00 -8.32
N VAL A 101 -1.37 2.20 -8.66
CA VAL A 101 -2.06 3.46 -8.34
C VAL A 101 -3.45 3.52 -8.98
N GLY A 102 -3.57 3.09 -10.23
CA GLY A 102 -4.85 3.04 -10.95
C GLY A 102 -5.85 2.06 -10.35
N GLU A 103 -5.40 0.93 -9.81
CA GLU A 103 -6.23 -0.01 -9.05
C GLU A 103 -6.70 0.60 -7.72
N GLU A 104 -5.80 1.27 -6.98
CA GLU A 104 -6.21 1.91 -5.71
C GLU A 104 -7.24 3.02 -5.95
N ILE A 105 -7.06 3.86 -6.98
CA ILE A 105 -8.04 4.88 -7.35
C ILE A 105 -9.39 4.24 -7.69
N ARG A 106 -9.40 3.15 -8.47
CA ARG A 106 -10.64 2.46 -8.83
C ARG A 106 -11.34 1.92 -7.60
N THR A 107 -10.62 1.23 -6.73
CA THR A 107 -11.16 0.66 -5.49
C THR A 107 -11.72 1.76 -4.60
N SER A 108 -10.90 2.77 -4.30
CA SER A 108 -11.26 3.94 -3.50
C SER A 108 -12.51 4.66 -4.02
N ARG A 109 -12.63 4.85 -5.34
CA ARG A 109 -13.82 5.49 -5.94
C ARG A 109 -15.03 4.55 -6.04
N ALA A 110 -14.83 3.23 -6.09
CA ALA A 110 -15.91 2.27 -6.27
C ALA A 110 -16.77 2.14 -5.01
N TRP A 111 -16.14 2.00 -3.84
CA TRP A 111 -16.87 1.79 -2.59
C TRP A 111 -17.66 3.03 -2.16
N MET A 112 -17.14 4.24 -2.43
CA MET A 112 -17.85 5.51 -2.22
C MET A 112 -19.12 5.70 -3.06
N ARG A 113 -19.35 4.85 -4.08
CA ARG A 113 -20.58 4.87 -4.90
C ARG A 113 -21.63 3.86 -4.42
N LEU A 114 -21.33 3.09 -3.37
CA LEU A 114 -22.27 2.12 -2.79
C LEU A 114 -23.36 2.83 -2.00
N ARG A 115 -24.31 2.03 -1.48
CA ARG A 115 -25.35 2.53 -0.59
C ARG A 115 -24.72 3.08 0.71
N PRO A 116 -25.25 4.17 1.29
CA PRO A 116 -24.65 4.81 2.46
C PRO A 116 -24.37 3.86 3.62
N GLU A 117 -25.24 2.88 3.86
CA GLU A 117 -25.09 1.92 4.94
C GLU A 117 -23.88 0.99 4.73
N LEU A 118 -23.57 0.65 3.46
CA LEU A 118 -22.38 -0.13 3.12
C LEU A 118 -21.10 0.71 3.18
N VAL A 119 -21.20 1.98 2.76
CA VAL A 119 -20.10 2.95 2.86
C VAL A 119 -19.66 3.10 4.30
N GLU A 120 -20.60 3.24 5.25
CA GLU A 120 -20.30 3.35 6.69
C GLU A 120 -19.60 2.10 7.24
N VAL A 121 -20.06 0.90 6.86
CA VAL A 121 -19.41 -0.36 7.27
C VAL A 121 -17.99 -0.47 6.69
N ILE A 122 -17.81 -0.17 5.39
CA ILE A 122 -16.51 -0.24 4.73
C ILE A 122 -15.55 0.80 5.32
N HIS A 123 -16.04 2.00 5.60
CA HIS A 123 -15.30 3.07 6.26
C HIS A 123 -14.78 2.61 7.62
N GLN A 124 -15.65 2.07 8.47
CA GLN A 124 -15.26 1.56 9.79
C GLN A 124 -14.19 0.46 9.68
N LEU A 125 -14.40 -0.51 8.77
CA LEU A 125 -13.43 -1.60 8.55
C LEU A 125 -12.08 -1.07 8.05
N ARG A 126 -12.07 -0.10 7.12
CA ARG A 126 -10.84 0.50 6.62
C ARG A 126 -10.12 1.32 7.68
N GLN A 127 -10.84 1.99 8.57
CA GLN A 127 -10.23 2.74 9.68
C GLN A 127 -9.65 1.81 10.75
N GLU A 128 -10.32 0.71 11.06
CA GLU A 128 -9.88 -0.25 12.10
C GLU A 128 -8.70 -1.12 11.63
N TYR A 129 -8.78 -1.62 10.40
CA TYR A 129 -7.81 -2.57 9.86
C TYR A 129 -6.84 -1.94 8.85
N LEU A 130 -6.97 -0.65 8.56
CA LEU A 130 -6.13 0.05 7.58
C LEU A 130 -6.06 -0.69 6.25
N GLY A 131 -7.21 -1.17 5.76
CA GLY A 131 -7.35 -1.94 4.52
C GLY A 131 -6.64 -3.30 4.47
N ALA A 132 -5.93 -3.73 5.52
CA ALA A 132 -5.28 -5.03 5.60
C ALA A 132 -5.68 -5.81 6.84
N ILE A 133 -5.87 -7.10 6.62
CA ILE A 133 -6.17 -8.04 7.65
C ILE A 133 -5.41 -9.33 7.35
N ASP A 134 -4.79 -9.93 8.36
CA ASP A 134 -4.18 -11.25 8.24
C ASP A 134 -5.24 -12.35 8.32
N ASP A 135 -4.85 -13.57 7.98
CA ASP A 135 -5.79 -14.68 7.80
C ASP A 135 -6.45 -15.11 9.11
N ASP A 136 -5.73 -15.01 10.23
CA ASP A 136 -6.23 -15.36 11.57
C ASP A 136 -7.30 -14.36 12.01
N ASP A 137 -7.03 -13.06 11.88
CA ASP A 137 -7.99 -12.00 12.20
C ASP A 137 -9.16 -11.97 11.21
N PHE A 138 -8.90 -12.28 9.93
CA PHE A 138 -9.93 -12.27 8.87
C PHE A 138 -11.05 -13.26 9.17
N ALA A 139 -10.72 -14.45 9.68
CA ALA A 139 -11.72 -15.45 10.03
C ALA A 139 -12.69 -14.93 11.12
N HIS A 140 -12.19 -14.16 12.08
CA HIS A 140 -13.00 -13.57 13.14
C HIS A 140 -13.88 -12.43 12.60
N VAL A 141 -13.27 -11.47 11.90
CA VAL A 141 -13.96 -10.32 11.31
C VAL A 141 -15.02 -10.74 10.31
N LEU A 142 -14.79 -11.81 9.55
CA LEU A 142 -15.78 -12.36 8.63
C LEU A 142 -17.07 -12.81 9.34
N VAL A 143 -16.98 -13.34 10.58
CA VAL A 143 -18.16 -13.71 11.37
C VAL A 143 -18.94 -12.48 11.77
N GLU A 144 -18.25 -11.41 12.19
CA GLU A 144 -18.88 -10.15 12.60
C GLU A 144 -19.57 -9.46 11.42
N ILE A 145 -18.91 -9.37 10.27
CA ILE A 145 -19.48 -8.78 9.06
C ILE A 145 -20.72 -9.56 8.61
N ARG A 146 -20.69 -10.90 8.66
CA ARG A 146 -21.88 -11.73 8.35
C ARG A 146 -23.06 -11.49 9.29
N ALA A 147 -22.81 -11.07 10.52
CA ALA A 147 -23.87 -10.72 11.46
C ALA A 147 -24.45 -9.32 11.19
N ALA A 148 -23.64 -8.41 10.66
CA ALA A 148 -24.00 -7.01 10.42
C ALA A 148 -24.53 -6.72 9.01
N VAL A 149 -24.08 -7.47 8.00
CA VAL A 149 -24.30 -7.21 6.57
C VAL A 149 -25.08 -8.36 5.93
N PRO A 150 -26.09 -8.10 5.07
CA PRO A 150 -26.77 -9.16 4.33
C PRO A 150 -25.79 -9.97 3.46
N GLU A 151 -26.02 -11.28 3.34
CA GLU A 151 -25.16 -12.17 2.54
C GLU A 151 -24.98 -11.70 1.09
N ALA A 152 -26.01 -11.06 0.51
CA ALA A 152 -25.95 -10.49 -0.84
C ALA A 152 -24.93 -9.35 -1.01
N ASP A 153 -24.58 -8.66 0.08
CA ASP A 153 -23.66 -7.52 0.10
C ASP A 153 -22.26 -7.91 0.60
N LEU A 154 -22.11 -9.11 1.16
CA LEU A 154 -20.89 -9.56 1.84
C LEU A 154 -19.65 -9.49 0.94
N LEU A 155 -19.74 -10.02 -0.29
CA LEU A 155 -18.61 -9.96 -1.23
C LEU A 155 -18.22 -8.52 -1.55
N THR A 156 -19.19 -7.63 -1.74
CA THR A 156 -18.94 -6.22 -2.05
C THR A 156 -18.21 -5.52 -0.91
N VAL A 157 -18.64 -5.75 0.33
CA VAL A 157 -18.01 -5.17 1.53
C VAL A 157 -16.59 -5.70 1.70
N LEU A 158 -16.38 -7.02 1.62
CA LEU A 158 -15.06 -7.63 1.79
C LEU A 158 -14.08 -7.24 0.68
N ALA A 159 -14.55 -7.16 -0.57
CA ALA A 159 -13.73 -6.71 -1.69
C ALA A 159 -13.30 -5.25 -1.51
N ALA A 160 -14.22 -4.38 -1.10
CA ALA A 160 -13.93 -2.96 -0.90
C ALA A 160 -13.05 -2.69 0.34
N ALA A 161 -13.29 -3.40 1.44
CA ALA A 161 -12.57 -3.19 2.70
C ALA A 161 -11.16 -3.81 2.66
N PHE A 162 -11.02 -5.01 2.08
CA PHE A 162 -9.80 -5.83 2.21
C PHE A 162 -9.25 -6.37 0.89
N GLY A 163 -9.92 -6.16 -0.24
CA GLY A 163 -9.54 -6.81 -1.50
C GLY A 163 -9.69 -8.33 -1.47
N ARG A 164 -10.54 -8.88 -0.59
CA ARG A 164 -10.70 -10.33 -0.36
C ARG A 164 -12.11 -10.83 -0.64
N LYS A 165 -12.19 -12.11 -1.00
CA LYS A 165 -13.43 -12.89 -1.11
C LYS A 165 -13.79 -13.49 0.26
N PRO A 166 -15.05 -13.96 0.46
CA PRO A 166 -15.45 -14.63 1.70
C PRO A 166 -14.69 -15.91 2.06
N ASP A 167 -13.99 -16.53 1.09
CA ASP A 167 -13.13 -17.69 1.32
C ASP A 167 -11.70 -17.30 1.75
N GLY A 168 -11.42 -15.99 1.91
CA GLY A 168 -10.12 -15.44 2.29
C GLY A 168 -9.18 -15.21 1.12
N THR A 169 -9.52 -15.69 -0.09
CA THR A 169 -8.68 -15.45 -1.28
C THR A 169 -8.77 -14.02 -1.75
N ALA A 170 -7.70 -13.51 -2.39
CA ALA A 170 -7.74 -12.19 -3.00
C ALA A 170 -8.81 -12.14 -4.12
N VAL A 171 -9.47 -10.99 -4.25
CA VAL A 171 -10.33 -10.73 -5.40
C VAL A 171 -9.42 -10.63 -6.63
N GLU A 172 -9.64 -11.52 -7.60
CA GLU A 172 -8.96 -11.41 -8.89
C GLU A 172 -9.55 -10.22 -9.63
N HIS A 173 -8.75 -9.17 -9.79
CA HIS A 173 -9.05 -8.09 -10.72
C HIS A 173 -8.60 -8.56 -12.11
N PRO A 174 -9.49 -8.60 -13.11
CA PRO A 174 -9.07 -8.98 -14.44
C PRO A 174 -8.17 -7.88 -15.03
N GLU A 175 -7.00 -8.31 -15.50
CA GLU A 175 -5.98 -7.56 -16.26
C GLU A 175 -4.89 -6.81 -15.48
N ALA A 176 -4.02 -7.56 -14.81
CA ALA A 176 -2.60 -7.23 -14.79
C ALA A 176 -1.77 -8.50 -14.97
N LEU A 177 -0.96 -8.52 -16.04
CA LEU A 177 0.08 -9.51 -16.36
C LEU A 177 -0.39 -10.93 -16.70
N ARG A 178 -0.88 -11.11 -17.93
CA ARG A 178 -0.43 -12.29 -18.68
C ARG A 178 0.98 -11.97 -19.20
N PRO A 179 2.01 -12.78 -18.91
CA PRO A 179 3.27 -12.64 -19.61
C PRO A 179 2.97 -12.79 -21.11
N ALA A 180 3.46 -11.83 -21.90
CA ALA A 180 3.55 -12.02 -23.33
C ALA A 180 4.51 -13.20 -23.51
N ASP A 181 3.97 -14.38 -23.82
CA ASP A 181 4.76 -15.47 -24.38
C ASP A 181 5.31 -14.96 -25.71
N ASP A 182 6.53 -14.41 -25.63
CA ASP A 182 7.41 -14.22 -26.76
C ASP A 182 7.87 -15.60 -27.23
N GLN A 183 7.02 -16.24 -28.03
CA GLN A 183 7.44 -17.35 -28.87
C GLN A 183 7.71 -16.82 -30.28
N GLY A 184 8.65 -15.88 -30.38
CA GLY A 184 9.50 -15.78 -31.57
C GLY A 184 10.50 -16.93 -31.59
N ASP A 185 10.20 -18.03 -32.28
CA ASP A 185 11.28 -18.87 -32.83
C ASP A 185 10.90 -19.47 -34.20
N ARG A 186 11.63 -18.98 -35.20
CA ARG A 186 12.10 -19.63 -36.44
C ARG A 186 11.12 -20.32 -37.39
N ALA A 187 10.99 -19.72 -38.58
CA ALA A 187 11.57 -20.25 -39.81
C ALA A 187 11.79 -19.13 -40.84
#